data_AF-A0A0U2R6W9-F1
#
_entry.id   AF-A0A0U2R6W9-F1
#
_cell.length_a   1.000
_cell.length_b   1.000
_cell.length_c   1.000
_cell.angle_alpha   90.00
_cell.angle_beta   90.00
_cell.angle_gamma   90.00
#
_symmetry.space_group_name_H-M   'P 1'
#
loop_
_entity.id
_entity.type
_entity.pdbx_description
1 polymer ?
#
loop_
_entity_poly.entity_id
_entity_poly.type
_entity_poly.pdbx_seq_one_letter_code
_entity_poly.pdbx_strand_id
1 'polypeptide(L)'
;MSFLRDLLDAKEPLFTESLKQLEAASRNTGADAKLAADIHTAAARAMRQMGLDEQDTTGRELYHALIAKVKDHDAHLAQSIGGTSDMKVSELLPLMKAAAENVKT
;
A
#
# COMPACT_ATOMS: atom_id res chain seq x y z
N MET A 1 5.12 20.80 11.71
CA MET A 1 4.08 19.76 11.56
C MET A 1 4.78 18.48 11.16
N SER A 2 4.52 17.36 11.85
CA SER A 2 5.14 16.05 11.55
C SER A 2 4.26 15.26 10.57
N PHE A 3 4.82 14.80 9.45
CA PHE A 3 4.11 13.96 8.47
C PHE A 3 3.55 12.68 9.11
N LEU A 4 4.33 12.03 9.98
CA LEU A 4 3.90 10.79 10.65
C LEU A 4 2.74 11.02 11.61
N ARG A 5 2.68 12.19 12.25
CA ARG A 5 1.53 12.58 13.08
C ARG A 5 0.27 12.65 12.23
N ASP A 6 0.34 13.32 11.08
CA ASP A 6 -0.79 13.45 10.16
C ASP A 6 -1.22 12.10 9.60
N LEU A 7 -0.27 11.23 9.28
CA LEU A 7 -0.55 9.88 8.80
C LEU A 7 -1.21 8.99 9.85
N LEU A 8 -0.85 9.15 11.12
CA LEU A 8 -1.31 8.29 12.23
C LEU A 8 -2.46 8.90 13.04
N ASP A 9 -2.92 10.10 12.67
CA ASP A 9 -3.87 10.90 13.47
C ASP A 9 -3.45 11.01 14.96
N ALA A 10 -2.15 11.23 15.18
CA ALA A 10 -1.57 11.19 16.51
C ALA A 10 -1.75 12.52 17.28
N LYS A 11 -1.92 12.41 18.60
CA LYS A 11 -2.09 13.59 19.49
C LYS A 11 -0.77 14.27 19.81
N GLU A 12 -0.74 15.60 19.66
CA GLU A 12 0.39 16.44 20.03
C GLU A 12 0.20 17.11 21.41
N PRO A 13 1.29 17.45 22.13
CA PRO A 13 2.71 17.28 21.76
C PRO A 13 3.29 15.90 22.12
N LEU A 14 2.49 15.02 22.74
CA LEU A 14 2.96 13.77 23.33
C LEU A 14 3.62 12.84 22.29
N PHE A 15 3.07 12.77 21.07
CA PHE A 15 3.63 11.97 20.00
C PHE A 15 5.06 12.42 19.62
N THR A 16 5.24 13.70 19.33
CA THR A 16 6.55 14.25 18.96
C THR A 16 7.58 14.06 20.08
N GLU A 17 7.19 14.27 21.33
CA GLU A 17 8.12 14.08 22.47
C GLU A 17 8.47 12.61 22.70
N SER A 18 7.51 11.69 22.56
CA SER A 18 7.77 10.25 22.65
C SER A 18 8.71 9.77 21.54
N LEU A 19 8.54 10.31 20.33
CA LEU A 19 9.39 10.00 19.17
C LEU A 19 10.83 10.47 19.39
N LYS A 20 11.03 11.72 19.85
CA LYS A 20 12.36 12.24 20.19
C LYS A 20 13.05 11.41 21.29
N GLN A 21 12.31 11.02 22.32
CA GLN A 21 12.85 10.18 23.40
C GLN A 21 13.29 8.81 22.86
N LEU A 22 12.51 8.20 21.97
CA LEU A 22 12.86 6.94 21.32
C LEU A 22 14.11 7.07 20.45
N GLU A 23 14.23 8.15 19.68
CA GLU A 23 15.42 8.43 18.86
C GLU A 23 16.67 8.63 19.72
N ALA A 24 16.56 9.38 20.82
CA ALA A 24 17.65 9.59 21.76
C ALA A 24 18.08 8.27 22.43
N ALA A 25 17.12 7.46 22.87
CA ALA A 25 17.39 6.17 23.50
C ALA A 25 18.02 5.15 22.54
N SER A 26 17.60 5.16 21.26
CA SER A 26 18.13 4.27 20.22
C SER A 26 19.41 4.78 19.54
N ARG A 27 19.83 6.03 19.83
CA ARG A 27 20.89 6.77 19.12
C ARG A 27 20.68 6.84 17.61
N ASN A 28 19.42 6.77 17.16
CA ASN A 28 19.05 6.81 15.76
C ASN A 28 18.25 8.10 15.49
N THR A 29 18.94 9.23 15.53
CA THR A 29 18.36 10.56 15.35
C THR A 29 17.84 10.76 13.92
N GLY A 30 16.66 11.34 13.77
CA GLY A 30 16.05 11.61 12.47
C GLY A 30 15.51 10.34 11.77
N ALA A 31 15.25 9.30 12.55
CA ALA A 31 14.60 8.08 12.06
C ALA A 31 13.18 8.40 11.54
N ASP A 32 12.51 9.36 12.16
CA ASP A 32 11.21 9.86 11.74
C ASP A 32 11.23 10.50 10.34
N ALA A 33 12.19 11.38 10.10
CA ALA A 33 12.39 12.09 8.83
C ALA A 33 12.78 11.09 7.73
N LYS A 34 13.64 10.13 8.05
CA LYS A 34 14.00 9.04 7.13
C LYS A 34 12.77 8.20 6.77
N LEU A 35 11.99 7.78 7.76
CA LEU A 35 10.78 6.99 7.52
C LEU A 35 9.74 7.75 6.69
N ALA A 36 9.55 9.05 6.96
CA ALA A 36 8.67 9.90 6.17
C ALA A 36 9.13 9.98 4.70
N ALA A 37 10.44 10.15 4.46
CA ALA A 37 11.02 10.17 3.12
C ALA A 37 10.85 8.82 2.40
N ASP A 38 11.05 7.71 3.12
CA ASP A 38 10.88 6.35 2.58
C ASP A 38 9.42 6.10 2.17
N ILE A 39 8.45 6.50 3.01
CA ILE A 39 7.01 6.41 2.71
C ILE A 39 6.66 7.23 1.46
N HIS A 40 7.10 8.49 1.39
CA HIS A 40 6.86 9.34 0.23
C HIS A 40 7.45 8.74 -1.05
N THR A 41 8.68 8.23 -0.96
CA THR A 41 9.37 7.60 -2.11
C THR A 41 8.64 6.34 -2.57
N ALA A 42 8.18 5.51 -1.63
CA ALA A 42 7.42 4.30 -1.93
C ALA A 42 6.07 4.64 -2.58
N ALA A 43 5.35 5.63 -2.05
CA ALA A 43 4.07 6.08 -2.62
C ALA A 43 4.24 6.65 -4.03
N ALA A 44 5.22 7.53 -4.26
CA ALA A 44 5.53 8.07 -5.59
C ALA A 44 5.92 6.96 -6.57
N ARG A 45 6.72 5.98 -6.14
CA ARG A 45 7.06 4.82 -6.96
C ARG A 45 5.82 4.02 -7.36
N ALA A 46 4.90 3.76 -6.43
CA ALA A 46 3.65 3.05 -6.72
C ALA A 46 2.76 3.82 -7.71
N MET A 47 2.65 5.15 -7.55
CA MET A 47 1.92 6.02 -8.48
C MET A 47 2.50 5.94 -9.90
N ARG A 48 3.83 6.05 -10.06
CA ARG A 48 4.49 5.93 -11.37
C ARG A 48 4.31 4.55 -12.01
N GLN A 49 4.30 3.48 -11.21
CA GLN A 49 4.03 2.12 -11.70
C GLN A 49 2.60 1.95 -12.24
N MET A 50 1.67 2.79 -11.81
CA MET A 50 0.30 2.85 -12.34
C MET A 50 0.15 3.88 -13.49
N GLY A 51 1.24 4.53 -13.91
CA GLY A 51 1.21 5.55 -14.96
C GLY A 51 0.67 6.92 -14.50
N LEU A 52 0.66 7.17 -13.18
CA LEU A 52 0.23 8.43 -12.58
C LEU A 52 1.42 9.37 -12.35
N ASP A 53 1.17 10.68 -12.40
CA ASP A 53 2.13 11.73 -12.03
C ASP A 53 1.94 12.12 -10.56
N GLU A 54 2.93 11.85 -9.71
CA GLU A 54 2.89 12.19 -8.28
C GLU A 54 2.74 13.69 -7.95
N GLN A 55 3.03 14.59 -8.91
CA GLN A 55 2.93 16.04 -8.71
C GLN A 55 1.56 16.61 -9.13
N ASP A 56 0.84 15.93 -10.03
CA ASP A 56 -0.42 16.44 -10.62
C ASP A 56 -1.63 15.53 -10.33
N THR A 57 -1.40 14.34 -9.78
CA THR A 57 -2.51 13.42 -9.44
C THR A 57 -3.20 13.85 -8.15
N THR A 58 -4.49 14.15 -8.25
CA THR A 58 -5.32 14.44 -7.08
C THR A 58 -5.66 13.17 -6.30
N GLY A 59 -6.03 13.32 -5.02
CA GLY A 59 -6.44 12.17 -4.19
C GLY A 59 -7.64 11.38 -4.75
N ARG A 60 -8.56 12.04 -5.47
CA ARG A 60 -9.70 11.35 -6.12
C ARG A 60 -9.25 10.53 -7.33
N GLU A 61 -8.34 11.05 -8.15
CA GLU A 61 -7.79 10.32 -9.29
C GLU A 61 -6.98 9.11 -8.82
N LEU A 62 -6.14 9.30 -7.79
CA LEU A 62 -5.40 8.20 -7.17
C LEU A 62 -6.35 7.12 -6.66
N TYR A 63 -7.43 7.50 -5.96
CA TYR A 63 -8.44 6.56 -5.48
C TYR A 63 -9.05 5.74 -6.63
N HIS A 64 -9.49 6.40 -7.70
CA HIS A 64 -10.09 5.70 -8.84
C HIS A 64 -9.09 4.83 -9.60
N ALA A 65 -7.83 5.26 -9.71
CA ALA A 65 -6.77 4.47 -10.31
C ALA A 65 -6.49 3.19 -9.49
N LEU A 66 -6.48 3.28 -8.15
CA LEU A 66 -6.34 2.11 -7.28
C LEU A 66 -7.50 1.12 -7.46
N ILE A 67 -8.75 1.62 -7.51
CA ILE A 67 -9.93 0.76 -7.78
C ILE A 67 -9.82 0.07 -9.14
N ALA A 68 -9.42 0.80 -10.18
CA ALA A 68 -9.20 0.23 -11.50
C ALA A 68 -8.09 -0.83 -11.48
N LYS A 69 -7.02 -0.61 -10.72
CA LYS A 69 -5.91 -1.55 -10.61
C LYS A 69 -6.29 -2.84 -9.88
N VAL A 70 -7.08 -2.75 -8.81
CA VAL A 70 -7.63 -3.92 -8.11
C VAL A 70 -8.50 -4.74 -9.07
N LYS A 71 -9.37 -4.09 -9.84
CA LYS A 71 -10.22 -4.78 -10.83
C LYS A 71 -9.40 -5.51 -11.91
N ASP A 72 -8.33 -4.89 -12.40
CA ASP A 72 -7.38 -5.50 -13.35
C ASP A 72 -6.69 -6.73 -12.74
N HIS A 73 -6.26 -6.63 -11.48
CA HIS A 73 -5.66 -7.74 -10.75
C HIS A 73 -6.63 -8.89 -10.48
N ASP A 74 -7.88 -8.59 -10.09
CA ASP A 74 -8.92 -9.59 -9.87
C ASP A 74 -9.23 -10.36 -11.16
N ALA A 75 -9.33 -9.64 -12.29
CA ALA A 75 -9.54 -10.28 -13.59
C ALA A 75 -8.37 -11.18 -13.99
N HIS A 76 -7.13 -10.70 -13.81
CA HIS A 76 -5.93 -11.49 -14.09
C HIS A 76 -5.84 -12.75 -13.21
N LEU A 77 -6.13 -12.60 -11.91
CA LEU A 77 -6.14 -13.71 -10.96
C LEU A 77 -7.20 -14.75 -11.35
N ALA A 78 -8.45 -14.31 -11.61
CA ALA A 78 -9.53 -15.20 -12.03
C ALA A 78 -9.14 -15.99 -13.28
N GLN A 79 -8.57 -15.34 -14.29
CA GLN A 79 -8.10 -16.00 -15.50
C GLN A 79 -6.98 -17.01 -15.21
N SER A 80 -6.02 -16.67 -14.35
CA SER A 80 -4.87 -17.54 -14.02
C SER A 80 -5.28 -18.85 -13.31
N ILE A 81 -6.40 -18.83 -12.59
CA ILE A 81 -6.95 -20.01 -11.89
C ILE A 81 -8.06 -20.71 -12.68
N GLY A 82 -8.28 -20.31 -13.95
CA GLY A 82 -9.29 -20.91 -14.84
C GLY A 82 -10.74 -20.47 -14.56
N GLY A 83 -10.93 -19.39 -13.80
CA GLY A 83 -12.23 -18.75 -13.58
C GLY A 83 -12.45 -17.52 -14.47
N THR A 84 -13.61 -16.87 -14.28
CA THR A 84 -13.96 -15.60 -14.93
C THR A 84 -14.12 -14.49 -13.89
N SER A 85 -13.89 -13.23 -14.27
CA SER A 85 -13.93 -12.05 -13.38
C SER A 85 -15.26 -11.84 -12.65
N ASP A 86 -16.33 -12.46 -13.13
CA ASP A 86 -17.70 -12.27 -12.63
C ASP A 86 -18.09 -13.34 -11.58
N MET A 87 -17.20 -14.31 -11.32
CA MET A 87 -17.42 -15.36 -10.34
C MET A 87 -17.34 -14.80 -8.92
N LYS A 88 -18.20 -15.31 -8.03
CA LYS A 88 -18.15 -14.91 -6.62
C LYS A 88 -16.88 -15.48 -5.97
N VAL A 89 -16.37 -14.79 -4.95
CA VAL A 89 -15.19 -15.24 -4.18
C VAL A 89 -15.33 -16.69 -3.71
N SER A 90 -16.53 -17.10 -3.28
CA SER A 90 -16.83 -18.48 -2.87
C SER A 90 -16.64 -19.53 -3.99
N GLU A 91 -16.79 -19.13 -5.24
CA GLU A 91 -16.64 -19.97 -6.43
C GLU A 91 -15.18 -19.98 -6.94
N LEU A 92 -14.41 -18.94 -6.62
CA LEU A 92 -12.98 -18.85 -6.93
C LEU A 92 -12.12 -19.63 -5.94
N LEU A 93 -12.54 -19.77 -4.67
CA LEU A 93 -11.77 -20.47 -3.62
C LEU A 93 -11.35 -21.91 -3.99
N PRO A 94 -12.22 -22.78 -4.56
CA PRO A 94 -11.83 -24.12 -4.97
C PRO A 94 -10.79 -24.10 -6.10
N LEU A 95 -10.92 -23.15 -7.04
CA LEU A 95 -9.99 -22.97 -8.16
C LEU A 95 -8.62 -22.49 -7.69
N MET A 96 -8.59 -21.56 -6.72
CA MET A 96 -7.35 -21.10 -6.09
C MET A 96 -6.61 -22.24 -5.39
N LYS A 97 -7.34 -23.11 -4.67
CA LYS A 97 -6.75 -24.31 -4.04
C LYS A 97 -6.15 -25.25 -5.08
N ALA A 98 -6.90 -25.56 -6.14
CA ALA A 98 -6.43 -26.43 -7.21
C ALA A 98 -5.21 -25.86 -7.95
N ALA A 99 -5.19 -24.55 -8.21
CA ALA A 99 -4.03 -23.88 -8.80
C ALA A 99 -2.80 -23.95 -7.88
N ALA A 100 -2.96 -23.69 -6.58
CA ALA A 100 -1.86 -23.75 -5.61
C ALA A 100 -1.26 -25.16 -5.47
N GLU A 101 -2.09 -26.21 -5.52
CA GLU A 101 -1.63 -27.61 -5.46
C GLU A 101 -0.85 -28.04 -6.71
N ASN A 102 -1.06 -27.38 -7.86
CA ASN A 102 -0.36 -27.67 -9.11
C ASN A 102 0.96 -26.91 -9.27
N VAL A 103 1.20 -25.86 -8.46
CA VAL A 103 2.50 -25.19 -8.39
C VAL A 103 3.43 -26.04 -7.52
N LYS A 104 4.02 -27.08 -8.11
CA LYS A 104 5.10 -27.84 -7.47
C LYS A 104 6.32 -26.93 -7.29
N THR A 105 6.74 -26.73 -6.04
CA THR A 105 8.06 -26.20 -5.65
C THR A 105 9.19 -27.12 -6.08
#